data_AF-A0AAQ4DB89-F1
#
_entry.id   AF-A0AAQ4DB89-F1
#
_cell.length_a   1.000
_cell.length_b   1.000
_cell.length_c   1.000
_cell.angle_alpha   90.00
_cell.angle_beta   90.00
_cell.angle_gamma   90.00
#
_symmetry.space_group_name_H-M   'P 1'
#
loop_
_entity.id
_entity.type
_entity.pdbx_description
1 polymer ?
#
loop_
_entity_poly.entity_id
_entity_poly.type
_entity_poly.pdbx_seq_one_letter_code
_entity_poly.pdbx_strand_id
1 'polypeptide(L)'
;MEEKKRSAAKVVTKLFPRIPKVTTLLLEFYVKRESGIELTREPLMHFCQEEVVLAAQDTLDKLNEQVITYQDMRDMAENLIGLHNLVYKKAQDIAKELGDSIRKLIIIVGELATSLEKVSDVPPTDWMGVGDAVMAKTAKLNMAEIAPFWTFIPKMKDFQCVKLLGAGGFGAVYKAVYKPTNLVCTIKLVPCDKFQRHKQACVDKVTASVIRNPFLVKYYACYCTR
;
A
#
# COMPACT_ATOMS: atom_id res chain seq x y z
N MET A 1 -13.93 0.66 -43.64
CA MET A 1 -13.40 2.04 -43.52
C MET A 1 -13.26 2.31 -42.03
N GLU A 2 -12.17 1.80 -41.46
CA GLU A 2 -11.87 1.89 -40.02
C GLU A 2 -11.48 3.32 -39.67
N GLU A 3 -12.40 4.04 -39.04
CA GLU A 3 -12.10 5.27 -38.36
C GLU A 3 -11.13 4.91 -37.22
N LYS A 4 -9.85 5.30 -37.36
CA LYS A 4 -8.83 5.16 -36.31
C LYS A 4 -9.42 5.65 -34.99
N LYS A 5 -9.76 4.72 -34.08
CA LYS A 5 -10.24 5.04 -32.73
C LYS A 5 -9.24 6.02 -32.10
N ARG A 6 -9.58 7.31 -32.09
CA ARG A 6 -8.76 8.33 -31.43
C ARG A 6 -8.72 7.95 -29.95
N SER A 7 -7.53 7.89 -29.37
CA SER A 7 -7.37 7.67 -27.92
C SER A 7 -8.29 8.62 -27.17
N ALA A 8 -9.14 8.09 -26.29
CA ALA A 8 -10.08 8.88 -25.48
C ALA A 8 -9.33 9.96 -24.69
N ALA A 9 -8.14 9.66 -24.19
CA ALA A 9 -7.26 10.62 -23.52
C ALA A 9 -6.89 11.81 -24.42
N LYS A 10 -6.58 11.57 -25.71
CA LYS A 10 -6.28 12.65 -26.66
C LYS A 10 -7.50 13.52 -26.94
N VAL A 11 -8.68 12.91 -27.00
CA VAL A 11 -9.94 13.64 -27.19
C VAL A 11 -10.28 14.47 -25.96
N VAL A 12 -10.19 13.91 -24.75
CA VAL A 12 -10.37 14.65 -23.48
C VAL A 12 -9.37 15.79 -23.37
N THR A 13 -8.09 15.56 -23.68
CA THR A 13 -7.07 16.63 -23.65
C THR A 13 -7.40 17.76 -24.63
N LYS A 14 -7.98 17.45 -25.80
CA LYS A 14 -8.38 18.45 -26.78
C LYS A 14 -9.63 19.22 -26.36
N LEU A 15 -10.65 18.54 -25.85
CA LEU A 15 -11.94 19.14 -25.50
C LEU A 15 -11.92 19.85 -24.14
N PHE A 16 -11.17 19.29 -23.18
CA PHE A 16 -11.12 19.72 -21.79
C PHE A 16 -9.67 19.81 -21.28
N PRO A 17 -8.81 20.66 -21.87
CA PRO A 17 -7.37 20.67 -21.60
C PRO A 17 -7.00 20.96 -20.14
N ARG A 18 -7.89 21.62 -19.38
CA ARG A 18 -7.67 21.91 -17.96
C ARG A 18 -7.77 20.65 -17.08
N ILE A 19 -8.63 19.70 -17.43
CA ILE A 19 -8.91 18.52 -16.58
C ILE A 19 -7.65 17.64 -16.48
N PRO A 20 -7.06 17.11 -17.58
CA PRO A 20 -5.81 16.35 -17.51
C PRO A 20 -4.69 17.13 -16.80
N LYS A 21 -4.55 18.43 -17.08
CA LYS A 21 -3.49 19.25 -16.51
C LYS A 21 -3.61 19.37 -14.98
N VAL A 22 -4.81 19.60 -14.46
CA VAL A 22 -5.06 19.68 -13.01
C VAL A 22 -4.87 18.31 -12.37
N THR A 23 -5.40 17.24 -12.97
CA THR A 23 -5.24 15.88 -12.45
C THR A 23 -3.77 15.45 -12.41
N THR A 24 -2.97 15.73 -13.45
CA THR A 24 -1.52 15.48 -13.47
C THR A 24 -0.84 16.15 -12.27
N LEU A 25 -1.06 17.46 -12.06
CA LEU A 25 -0.44 18.20 -10.96
C LEU A 25 -0.83 17.66 -9.58
N LEU A 26 -2.10 17.31 -9.41
CA LEU A 26 -2.60 16.75 -8.16
C LEU A 26 -2.02 15.36 -7.88
N LEU A 27 -1.91 14.50 -8.91
CA LEU A 27 -1.28 13.18 -8.81
C LEU A 27 0.21 13.29 -8.50
N GLU A 28 0.96 14.17 -9.16
CA GLU A 28 2.37 14.43 -8.88
C GLU A 28 2.59 14.83 -7.41
N PHE A 29 1.77 15.76 -6.91
CA PHE A 29 1.83 16.17 -5.51
C PHE A 29 1.47 15.03 -4.56
N TYR A 30 0.42 14.27 -4.88
CA TYR A 30 -0.02 13.13 -4.10
C TYR A 30 1.07 12.06 -4.00
N VAL A 31 1.60 11.58 -5.14
CA VAL A 31 2.66 10.56 -5.17
C VAL A 31 3.90 11.03 -4.41
N LYS A 32 4.33 12.28 -4.62
CA LYS A 32 5.50 12.83 -3.92
C LYS A 32 5.30 12.86 -2.40
N ARG A 33 4.10 13.18 -1.93
CA ARG A 33 3.79 13.25 -0.50
C ARG A 33 3.67 11.85 0.12
N GLU A 34 2.98 10.95 -0.56
CA GLU A 34 2.53 9.67 -0.02
C GLU A 34 3.56 8.53 -0.17
N SER A 35 4.51 8.64 -1.10
CA SER A 35 5.62 7.67 -1.29
C SER A 35 6.69 7.69 -0.18
N GLY A 36 6.52 8.54 0.83
CA GLY A 36 7.41 8.59 1.98
C GLY A 36 7.34 7.32 2.83
N ILE A 37 8.49 6.70 3.08
CA ILE A 37 8.58 5.59 4.04
C ILE A 37 8.46 6.15 5.46
N GLU A 38 7.39 5.77 6.13
CA GLU A 38 7.10 6.09 7.51
C GLU A 38 7.43 4.90 8.41
N LEU A 39 8.37 5.08 9.35
CA LEU A 39 8.89 4.00 10.20
C LEU A 39 7.89 3.58 11.30
N THR A 40 6.92 4.43 11.62
CA THR A 40 5.83 4.16 12.57
C THR A 40 4.69 3.38 11.93
N ARG A 41 4.68 3.26 10.60
CA ARG A 41 3.61 2.59 9.88
C ARG A 41 3.75 1.09 10.01
N GLU A 42 2.67 0.44 10.42
CA GLU A 42 2.63 -1.02 10.46
C GLU A 42 2.79 -1.61 9.06
N PRO A 43 3.37 -2.82 8.92
CA PRO A 43 3.73 -3.32 7.60
C PRO A 43 2.54 -3.54 6.65
N LEU A 44 1.38 -3.98 7.16
CA LEU A 44 0.16 -4.11 6.35
C LEU A 44 -0.34 -2.73 5.88
N MET A 45 -0.31 -1.73 6.76
CA MET A 45 -0.67 -0.35 6.39
C MET A 45 0.32 0.22 5.38
N HIS A 46 1.61 -0.09 5.52
CA HIS A 46 2.62 0.33 4.55
C HIS A 46 2.33 -0.23 3.16
N PHE A 47 2.08 -1.53 3.04
CA PHE A 47 1.66 -2.12 1.77
C PHE A 47 0.39 -1.48 1.21
N CYS A 48 -0.64 -1.29 2.04
CA CYS A 48 -1.88 -0.66 1.58
C CYS A 48 -1.62 0.74 1.01
N GLN A 49 -0.75 1.51 1.64
CA GLN A 49 -0.37 2.83 1.13
C GLN A 49 0.43 2.73 -0.17
N GLU A 50 1.38 1.81 -0.27
CA GLU A 50 2.17 1.60 -1.50
C GLU A 50 1.26 1.21 -2.68
N GLU A 51 0.26 0.35 -2.48
CA GLU A 51 -0.70 0.00 -3.55
C GLU A 51 -1.50 1.21 -4.04
N VAL A 52 -1.90 2.12 -3.15
CA VAL A 52 -2.58 3.37 -3.55
C VAL A 52 -1.63 4.31 -4.29
N VAL A 53 -0.38 4.41 -3.85
CA VAL A 53 0.66 5.23 -4.51
C VAL A 53 0.98 4.67 -5.90
N LEU A 54 1.11 3.35 -6.04
CA LEU A 54 1.34 2.69 -7.32
C LEU A 54 0.15 2.88 -8.28
N ALA A 55 -1.08 2.79 -7.79
CA ALA A 55 -2.27 3.08 -8.59
C ALA A 55 -2.30 4.56 -9.08
N ALA A 56 -1.91 5.50 -8.21
CA ALA A 56 -1.78 6.91 -8.56
C ALA A 56 -0.67 7.15 -9.61
N GLN A 57 0.46 6.46 -9.47
CA GLN A 57 1.58 6.54 -10.43
C GLN A 57 1.21 5.94 -11.79
N ASP A 58 0.60 4.75 -11.83
CA ASP A 58 0.12 4.13 -13.07
C ASP A 58 -0.88 5.03 -13.80
N THR A 59 -1.80 5.65 -13.04
CA THR A 59 -2.74 6.64 -13.59
C THR A 59 -2.01 7.83 -14.18
N LEU A 60 -1.03 8.39 -13.46
CA LEU A 60 -0.23 9.53 -13.91
C LEU A 60 0.57 9.19 -15.18
N ASP A 61 1.20 8.03 -15.23
CA ASP A 61 2.01 7.59 -16.37
C ASP A 61 1.13 7.41 -17.62
N LYS A 62 0.01 6.69 -17.49
CA LYS A 62 -0.96 6.51 -18.59
C LYS A 62 -1.58 7.83 -19.05
N LEU A 63 -1.78 8.78 -18.14
CA LEU A 63 -2.28 10.12 -18.45
C LEU A 63 -1.24 10.93 -19.24
N ASN A 64 0.02 10.91 -18.81
CA ASN A 64 1.15 11.59 -19.46
C ASN A 64 1.41 11.02 -20.87
N GLU A 65 1.31 9.70 -21.02
CA GLU A 65 1.44 9.02 -22.31
C GLU A 65 0.18 9.15 -23.20
N GLN A 66 -0.91 9.70 -22.66
CA GLN A 66 -2.21 9.83 -23.33
C GLN A 66 -2.77 8.50 -23.84
N VAL A 67 -2.58 7.44 -23.06
CA VAL A 67 -3.11 6.09 -23.31
C VAL A 67 -4.20 5.69 -22.32
N ILE A 68 -4.41 6.49 -21.27
CA ILE A 68 -5.43 6.26 -20.24
C ILE A 68 -6.85 6.15 -20.81
N THR A 69 -7.61 5.19 -20.31
CA THR A 69 -9.00 4.92 -20.69
C THR A 69 -9.93 4.98 -19.48
N TYR A 70 -11.25 5.01 -19.71
CA TYR A 70 -12.22 4.91 -18.62
C TYR A 70 -12.14 3.56 -17.90
N GLN A 71 -11.74 2.49 -18.60
CA GLN A 71 -11.60 1.15 -18.04
C GLN A 71 -10.46 1.12 -17.02
N ASP A 72 -9.33 1.78 -17.32
CA ASP A 72 -8.22 1.91 -16.36
C ASP A 72 -8.68 2.53 -15.03
N MET A 73 -9.58 3.53 -15.09
CA MET A 73 -10.10 4.18 -13.88
C MET A 73 -11.01 3.26 -13.08
N ARG A 74 -11.86 2.48 -13.75
CA ARG A 74 -12.75 1.51 -13.08
C ARG A 74 -11.96 0.37 -12.47
N ASP A 75 -11.03 -0.21 -13.22
CA ASP A 75 -10.16 -1.29 -12.76
C ASP A 75 -9.33 -0.85 -11.55
N MET A 76 -8.78 0.38 -11.59
CA MET A 76 -8.05 0.98 -10.47
C MET A 76 -8.93 1.06 -9.20
N ALA A 77 -10.15 1.60 -9.33
CA ALA A 77 -11.07 1.69 -8.20
C ALA A 77 -11.50 0.31 -7.69
N GLU A 78 -11.85 -0.63 -8.58
CA GLU A 78 -12.23 -2.00 -8.24
C GLU A 78 -11.13 -2.73 -7.49
N ASN A 79 -9.88 -2.62 -7.96
CA ASN A 79 -8.71 -3.23 -7.30
C ASN A 79 -8.51 -2.67 -5.89
N LEU A 80 -8.55 -1.35 -5.73
CA LEU A 80 -8.37 -0.70 -4.43
C LEU A 80 -9.53 -1.00 -3.46
N ILE A 81 -10.77 -1.05 -3.95
CA ILE A 81 -11.94 -1.45 -3.16
C ILE A 81 -11.84 -2.93 -2.76
N GLY A 82 -11.36 -3.79 -3.66
CA GLY A 82 -11.05 -5.19 -3.39
C GLY A 82 -10.05 -5.33 -2.25
N LEU A 83 -8.94 -4.60 -2.31
CA LEU A 83 -7.95 -4.53 -1.24
C LEU A 83 -8.57 -4.05 0.08
N HIS A 84 -9.32 -2.95 0.05
CA HIS A 84 -10.01 -2.43 1.25
C HIS A 84 -10.93 -3.47 1.88
N ASN A 85 -11.72 -4.21 1.09
CA ASN A 85 -12.58 -5.27 1.60
C ASN A 85 -11.81 -6.45 2.22
N LEU A 86 -10.63 -6.78 1.68
CA LEU A 86 -9.76 -7.81 2.24
C LEU A 86 -9.13 -7.37 3.56
N VAL A 87 -8.70 -6.10 3.65
CA VAL A 87 -8.08 -5.51 4.85
C VAL A 87 -9.13 -5.33 5.94
N TYR A 88 -10.34 -4.88 5.61
CA TYR A 88 -11.45 -4.70 6.56
C TYR A 88 -11.77 -5.98 7.35
N LYS A 89 -11.63 -7.15 6.74
CA LYS A 89 -11.83 -8.45 7.41
C LYS A 89 -10.69 -8.84 8.36
N LYS A 90 -9.53 -8.18 8.28
CA LYS A 90 -8.29 -8.54 8.99
C LYS A 90 -7.87 -7.49 10.03
N ALA A 91 -7.91 -6.22 9.67
CA ALA A 91 -7.44 -5.08 10.44
C ALA A 91 -8.32 -3.86 10.10
N GLN A 92 -9.31 -3.60 10.95
CA GLN A 92 -10.37 -2.61 10.69
C GLN A 92 -9.87 -1.16 10.79
N ASP A 93 -8.92 -0.91 11.67
CA ASP A 93 -8.13 0.32 11.80
C ASP A 93 -7.36 0.64 10.53
N ILE A 94 -6.58 -0.33 10.02
CA ILE A 94 -5.83 -0.16 8.77
C ILE A 94 -6.79 0.03 7.58
N ALA A 95 -7.93 -0.67 7.58
CA ALA A 95 -8.93 -0.49 6.54
C ALA A 95 -9.50 0.93 6.52
N LYS A 96 -9.69 1.54 7.69
CA LYS A 96 -10.16 2.92 7.79
C LYS A 96 -9.17 3.89 7.16
N GLU A 97 -7.89 3.79 7.51
CA GLU A 97 -6.84 4.63 6.94
C GLU A 97 -6.67 4.41 5.43
N LEU A 98 -6.73 3.15 4.97
CA LEU A 98 -6.73 2.83 3.55
C LEU A 98 -7.95 3.46 2.84
N GLY A 99 -9.13 3.41 3.45
CA GLY A 99 -10.34 4.04 2.91
C GLY A 99 -10.16 5.55 2.70
N ASP A 100 -9.52 6.23 3.67
CA ASP A 100 -9.18 7.65 3.54
C ASP A 100 -8.23 7.91 2.37
N SER A 101 -7.20 7.08 2.21
CA SER A 101 -6.27 7.18 1.08
C SER A 101 -6.95 6.96 -0.27
N ILE A 102 -7.80 5.93 -0.39
CA ILE A 102 -8.57 5.64 -1.60
C ILE A 102 -9.51 6.81 -1.95
N ARG A 103 -10.24 7.35 -0.95
CA ARG A 103 -11.14 8.47 -1.18
C ARG A 103 -10.40 9.71 -1.69
N LYS A 104 -9.23 10.02 -1.12
CA LYS A 104 -8.38 11.12 -1.61
C LYS A 104 -7.99 10.92 -3.07
N LEU A 105 -7.58 9.70 -3.45
CA LEU A 105 -7.24 9.39 -4.85
C LEU A 105 -8.45 9.53 -5.78
N ILE A 106 -9.60 8.99 -5.39
CA ILE A 106 -10.85 9.09 -6.16
C ILE A 106 -11.26 10.55 -6.40
N ILE A 107 -11.09 11.43 -5.40
CA ILE A 107 -11.35 12.87 -5.57
C ILE A 107 -10.43 13.49 -6.63
N ILE A 108 -9.15 13.09 -6.64
CA ILE A 108 -8.17 13.62 -7.60
C ILE A 108 -8.50 13.19 -9.03
N VAL A 109 -8.93 11.94 -9.23
CA VAL A 109 -9.14 11.37 -10.56
C VAL A 109 -10.58 11.45 -11.06
N GLY A 110 -11.56 11.73 -10.19
CA GLY A 110 -12.99 11.59 -10.50
C GLY A 110 -13.49 12.44 -11.68
N GLU A 111 -13.02 13.68 -11.80
CA GLU A 111 -13.39 14.55 -12.94
C GLU A 111 -12.76 14.06 -14.25
N LEU A 112 -11.52 13.58 -14.21
CA LEU A 112 -10.85 12.95 -15.36
C LEU A 112 -11.60 11.70 -15.78
N ALA A 113 -11.94 10.82 -14.83
CA ALA A 113 -12.63 9.57 -15.08
C ALA A 113 -14.02 9.81 -15.70
N THR A 114 -14.79 10.75 -15.15
CA THR A 114 -16.09 11.18 -15.70
C THR A 114 -15.95 11.70 -17.14
N SER A 115 -14.89 12.46 -17.43
CA SER A 115 -14.63 12.99 -18.76
C SER A 115 -14.26 11.89 -19.77
N LEU A 116 -13.47 10.90 -19.34
CA LEU A 116 -13.13 9.73 -20.15
C LEU A 116 -14.37 8.87 -20.45
N GLU A 117 -15.25 8.68 -19.48
CA GLU A 117 -16.53 7.96 -19.65
C GLU A 117 -17.44 8.68 -20.65
N LYS A 118 -17.59 10.00 -20.51
CA LYS A 118 -18.40 10.82 -21.42
C LYS A 118 -17.91 10.77 -22.86
N VAL A 119 -16.59 10.84 -23.08
CA VAL A 119 -16.01 10.77 -24.43
C VAL A 119 -16.11 9.36 -25.03
N SER A 120 -16.20 8.33 -24.18
CA SER A 120 -16.30 6.94 -24.60
C SER A 120 -17.76 6.46 -24.76
N ASP A 121 -18.74 7.35 -24.53
CA ASP A 121 -20.18 7.06 -24.59
C ASP A 121 -20.60 5.87 -23.72
N VAL A 122 -20.06 5.83 -22.49
CA VAL A 122 -20.41 4.81 -21.49
C VAL A 122 -21.18 5.43 -20.33
N PRO A 123 -21.98 4.63 -19.58
CA PRO A 123 -22.71 5.13 -18.42
C PRO A 123 -21.77 5.79 -17.41
N PRO A 124 -22.09 6.99 -16.89
CA PRO A 124 -21.24 7.68 -15.93
C PRO A 124 -21.21 6.91 -14.60
N THR A 125 -20.03 6.84 -13.99
CA THR A 125 -19.88 6.32 -12.64
C THR A 125 -20.01 7.46 -11.62
N ASP A 126 -20.74 7.24 -10.53
CA ASP A 126 -20.75 8.16 -9.40
C ASP A 126 -19.47 8.01 -8.58
N TRP A 127 -18.38 8.60 -9.07
CA TRP A 127 -17.05 8.51 -8.44
C TRP A 127 -17.06 9.00 -6.98
N MET A 128 -17.81 10.05 -6.68
CA MET A 128 -17.93 10.55 -5.32
C MET A 128 -18.66 9.55 -4.43
N GLY A 129 -19.78 8.99 -4.91
CA GLY A 129 -20.50 7.90 -4.25
C GLY A 129 -19.62 6.66 -4.01
N VAL A 130 -18.75 6.31 -4.95
CA VAL A 130 -17.76 5.22 -4.77
C VAL A 130 -16.81 5.54 -3.61
N GLY A 131 -16.22 6.73 -3.58
CA GLY A 131 -15.32 7.15 -2.50
C GLY A 131 -16.01 7.19 -1.13
N ASP A 132 -17.25 7.69 -1.08
CA ASP A 132 -18.03 7.78 0.15
C ASP A 132 -18.50 6.39 0.63
N ALA A 133 -18.82 5.47 -0.30
CA ALA A 133 -19.19 4.10 0.04
C ALA A 133 -18.04 3.31 0.69
N VAL A 134 -16.78 3.59 0.29
CA VAL A 134 -15.59 3.02 0.95
C VAL A 134 -15.52 3.49 2.40
N MET A 135 -15.67 4.80 2.63
CA MET A 135 -15.62 5.40 3.97
C MET A 135 -16.78 4.99 4.88
N ALA A 136 -17.99 4.84 4.33
CA ALA A 136 -19.17 4.49 5.11
C ALA A 136 -19.02 3.16 5.87
N LYS A 137 -18.23 2.21 5.32
CA LYS A 137 -17.96 0.92 5.96
C LYS A 137 -17.13 1.05 7.24
N THR A 138 -16.27 2.06 7.33
CA THR A 138 -15.31 2.23 8.43
C THR A 138 -15.66 3.40 9.36
N ALA A 139 -16.59 4.27 8.95
CA ALA A 139 -17.03 5.44 9.73
C ALA A 139 -17.59 5.11 11.11
N LYS A 140 -18.19 3.92 11.29
CA LYS A 140 -18.80 3.48 12.56
C LYS A 140 -17.85 2.68 13.45
N LEU A 141 -16.60 2.49 13.04
CA LEU A 141 -15.63 1.74 13.83
C LEU A 141 -15.18 2.58 15.02
N ASN A 142 -15.42 2.06 16.22
CA ASN A 142 -14.74 2.53 17.42
C ASN A 142 -13.28 2.09 17.31
N MET A 143 -12.40 3.06 17.07
CA MET A 143 -10.96 2.82 17.10
C MET A 143 -10.60 2.49 18.54
N ALA A 144 -10.27 1.23 18.82
CA ALA A 144 -9.64 0.88 20.09
C ALA A 144 -8.30 1.62 20.17
N GLU A 145 -7.89 2.03 21.37
CA GLU A 145 -6.54 2.53 21.57
C GLU A 145 -5.55 1.46 21.12
N ILE A 146 -4.78 1.78 20.08
CA ILE A 146 -3.69 0.92 19.63
C ILE A 146 -2.65 0.95 20.74
N ALA A 147 -2.44 -0.20 21.38
CA ALA A 147 -1.38 -0.30 22.37
C ALA A 147 -0.06 0.12 21.70
N PRO A 148 0.79 0.90 22.38
CA PRO A 148 1.94 1.51 21.72
C PRO A 148 2.85 0.46 21.07
N PHE A 149 3.40 0.74 19.88
CA PHE A 149 4.17 -0.26 19.12
C PHE A 149 5.29 -0.95 19.91
N TRP A 150 5.89 -0.26 20.89
CA TRP A 150 6.95 -0.80 21.74
C TRP A 150 6.47 -1.92 22.67
N THR A 151 5.17 -2.06 22.93
CA THR A 151 4.63 -3.17 23.73
C THR A 151 4.77 -4.51 23.03
N PHE A 152 5.00 -4.52 21.71
CA PHE A 152 5.12 -5.74 20.90
C PHE A 152 6.55 -6.05 20.47
N ILE A 153 7.53 -5.20 20.81
CA ILE A 153 8.94 -5.45 20.49
C ILE A 153 9.50 -6.41 21.55
N PRO A 154 9.86 -7.65 21.17
CA PRO A 154 10.42 -8.60 22.13
C PRO A 154 11.83 -8.17 22.53
N LYS A 155 12.23 -8.43 23.78
CA LYS A 155 13.58 -8.10 24.26
C LYS A 155 14.50 -9.30 24.04
N MET A 156 15.79 -9.06 23.80
CA MET A 156 16.75 -10.15 23.59
C MET A 156 16.80 -11.15 24.77
N LYS A 157 16.60 -10.67 26.00
CA LYS A 157 16.51 -11.52 27.20
C LYS A 157 15.30 -12.47 27.21
N ASP A 158 14.27 -12.17 26.44
CA ASP A 158 13.05 -12.98 26.32
C ASP A 158 13.28 -14.20 25.42
N PHE A 159 14.43 -14.26 24.73
CA PHE A 159 14.82 -15.41 23.93
C PHE A 159 15.82 -16.29 24.66
N GLN A 160 15.61 -17.60 24.57
CA GLN A 160 16.60 -18.61 24.91
C GLN A 160 17.22 -19.12 23.61
N CYS A 161 18.50 -18.84 23.40
CA CYS A 161 19.24 -19.40 22.27
C CYS A 161 19.44 -20.90 22.50
N VAL A 162 19.01 -21.71 21.53
CA VAL A 162 19.11 -23.17 21.58
C VAL A 162 20.34 -23.64 20.79
N LYS A 163 20.48 -23.17 19.55
CA LYS A 163 21.53 -23.66 18.63
C LYS A 163 21.81 -22.68 17.49
N LEU A 164 23.07 -22.52 17.10
CA LEU A 164 23.44 -21.87 15.83
C LEU A 164 23.04 -22.76 14.65
N LEU A 165 22.22 -22.21 13.73
CA LEU A 165 21.76 -22.91 12.54
C LEU A 165 22.65 -22.64 11.31
N GLY A 166 23.24 -21.44 11.23
CA GLY A 166 24.15 -21.07 10.15
C GLY A 166 24.65 -19.64 10.28
N ALA A 167 25.77 -19.33 9.62
CA ALA A 167 26.36 -18.00 9.59
C ALA A 167 26.92 -17.69 8.20
N GLY A 168 26.93 -16.41 7.83
CA GLY A 168 27.47 -15.94 6.56
C GLY A 168 27.74 -14.43 6.56
N GLY A 169 27.97 -13.85 5.38
CA GLY A 169 28.33 -12.42 5.24
C GLY A 169 27.30 -11.44 5.80
N PHE A 170 26.05 -11.88 5.97
CA PHE A 170 24.93 -11.11 6.50
C PHE A 170 24.49 -11.60 7.89
N GLY A 171 25.44 -12.04 8.70
CA GLY A 171 25.21 -12.38 10.11
C GLY A 171 24.97 -13.86 10.38
N ALA A 172 24.38 -14.16 11.54
CA ALA A 172 24.19 -15.51 12.04
C ALA A 172 22.73 -15.79 12.41
N VAL A 173 22.28 -17.02 12.14
CA VAL A 173 20.91 -17.48 12.39
C VAL A 173 20.91 -18.51 13.50
N TYR A 174 20.09 -18.30 14.51
CA TYR A 174 19.96 -19.16 15.68
C TYR A 174 18.55 -19.73 15.77
N LYS A 175 18.44 -20.99 16.21
CA LYS A 175 17.21 -21.55 16.76
C LYS A 175 17.05 -20.99 18.17
N ALA A 176 15.88 -20.46 18.47
CA ALA A 176 15.58 -19.91 19.79
C ALA A 176 14.16 -20.28 20.24
N VAL A 177 13.93 -20.16 21.54
CA VAL A 177 12.59 -20.21 22.15
C VAL A 177 12.27 -18.83 22.70
N TYR A 178 11.16 -18.26 22.26
CA TYR A 178 10.60 -17.04 22.85
C TYR A 178 9.85 -17.41 24.13
N LYS A 179 10.44 -17.09 25.28
CA LYS A 179 10.01 -17.56 26.61
C LYS A 179 8.55 -17.21 26.95
N PRO A 180 8.03 -16.00 26.66
CA PRO A 180 6.68 -15.62 27.08
C PRO A 180 5.56 -16.50 26.53
N THR A 181 5.72 -17.07 25.33
CA THR A 181 4.70 -17.91 24.68
C THR A 181 5.20 -19.31 24.34
N ASN A 182 6.42 -19.66 24.76
CA ASN A 182 7.10 -20.90 24.38
C ASN A 182 7.19 -21.13 22.86
N LEU A 183 7.23 -20.06 22.07
CA LEU A 183 7.29 -20.14 20.61
C LEU A 183 8.70 -20.49 20.15
N VAL A 184 8.85 -21.65 19.50
CA VAL A 184 10.09 -22.01 18.81
C VAL A 184 10.20 -21.21 17.52
N CYS A 185 11.29 -20.46 17.38
CA CYS A 185 11.51 -19.56 16.26
C CYS A 185 12.98 -19.53 15.83
N THR A 186 13.25 -18.78 14.75
CA THR A 186 14.61 -18.46 14.31
C THR A 186 14.89 -16.97 14.54
N ILE A 187 16.10 -16.66 14.98
CA ILE A 187 16.59 -15.28 15.15
C ILE A 187 17.80 -15.11 14.24
N LYS A 188 17.72 -14.17 13.30
CA LYS A 188 18.86 -13.75 12.48
C LYS A 188 19.44 -12.46 13.08
N LEU A 189 20.67 -12.54 13.57
CA LEU A 189 21.42 -11.40 14.08
C LEU A 189 22.32 -10.87 12.98
N VAL A 190 22.13 -9.59 12.63
CA VAL A 190 22.93 -8.90 11.62
C VAL A 190 23.57 -7.67 12.28
N PRO A 191 24.89 -7.51 12.22
CA PRO A 191 25.56 -6.30 12.68
C PRO A 191 25.02 -5.05 11.97
N CYS A 192 24.75 -3.98 12.72
CA CYS A 192 24.12 -2.78 12.17
C CYS A 192 24.98 -2.06 11.11
N ASP A 193 26.30 -2.18 11.21
CA ASP A 193 27.29 -1.65 10.25
C ASP A 193 27.24 -2.32 8.87
N LYS A 194 26.55 -3.47 8.75
CA LYS A 194 26.27 -4.11 7.45
C LYS A 194 25.19 -3.40 6.63
N PHE A 195 24.46 -2.46 7.24
CA PHE A 195 23.44 -1.67 6.56
C PHE A 195 23.91 -0.24 6.35
N GLN A 196 23.88 0.24 5.10
CA GLN A 196 24.19 1.65 4.79
C GLN A 196 23.03 2.57 5.20
N ARG A 197 21.80 2.05 5.17
CA ARG A 197 20.57 2.78 5.53
C ARG A 197 19.69 1.87 6.36
N HIS A 198 19.07 2.39 7.43
CA HIS A 198 18.15 1.61 8.27
C HIS A 198 17.01 0.97 7.48
N LYS A 199 16.56 1.61 6.39
CA LYS A 199 15.54 1.05 5.50
C LYS A 199 15.92 -0.34 4.98
N GLN A 200 17.18 -0.58 4.62
CA GLN A 200 17.66 -1.87 4.10
C GLN A 200 17.45 -3.01 5.10
N ALA A 201 17.51 -2.73 6.40
CA ALA A 201 17.32 -3.74 7.43
C ALA A 201 15.85 -4.22 7.53
N CYS A 202 14.89 -3.37 7.12
CA CYS A 202 13.46 -3.62 7.31
C CYS A 202 12.72 -4.05 6.03
N VAL A 203 13.32 -3.86 4.84
CA VAL A 203 12.64 -4.17 3.55
C VAL A 203 12.10 -5.59 3.51
N ASP A 204 12.92 -6.59 3.87
CA ASP A 204 12.49 -7.99 3.87
C ASP A 204 11.26 -8.22 4.75
N LYS A 205 11.20 -7.57 5.93
CA LYS A 205 10.07 -7.70 6.85
C LYS A 205 8.80 -7.08 6.27
N VAL A 206 8.94 -5.92 5.62
CA VAL A 206 7.83 -5.19 4.98
C VAL A 206 7.26 -6.00 3.82
N THR A 207 8.12 -6.56 2.96
CA THR A 207 7.67 -7.43 1.87
C THR A 207 7.05 -8.72 2.41
N ALA A 208 7.70 -9.38 3.38
CA ALA A 208 7.21 -10.65 3.93
C ALA A 208 5.92 -10.50 4.75
N SER A 209 5.61 -9.33 5.32
CA SER A 209 4.42 -9.15 6.15
C SER A 209 3.10 -9.18 5.40
N VAL A 210 3.12 -8.93 4.09
CA VAL A 210 1.91 -8.88 3.27
C VAL A 210 1.66 -10.17 2.52
N ILE A 211 2.66 -11.04 2.50
CA ILE A 211 2.56 -12.35 1.90
C ILE A 211 1.94 -13.33 2.91
N ARG A 212 0.87 -14.00 2.48
CA ARG A 212 0.23 -15.07 3.25
C ARG A 212 0.18 -16.35 2.42
N ASN A 213 1.28 -17.08 2.42
CA ASN A 213 1.43 -18.32 1.67
C ASN A 213 2.05 -19.40 2.58
N PRO A 214 1.50 -20.64 2.62
CA PRO A 214 2.03 -21.72 3.46
C PRO A 214 3.46 -22.16 3.09
N PHE A 215 3.94 -21.83 1.88
CA PHE A 215 5.27 -22.16 1.38
C PHE A 215 6.30 -21.03 1.56
N LEU A 216 5.89 -19.89 2.15
CA LEU A 216 6.78 -18.76 2.41
C LEU A 216 6.95 -18.55 3.91
N VAL A 217 8.18 -18.20 4.31
CA VAL A 217 8.54 -18.00 5.71
C VAL A 217 7.83 -16.78 6.29
N LYS A 218 7.24 -16.93 7.47
CA LYS A 218 6.61 -15.85 8.20
C LYS A 218 7.64 -15.11 9.05
N TYR A 219 7.76 -13.80 8.84
CA TYR A 219 8.55 -12.94 9.71
C TYR A 219 7.69 -12.42 10.88
N TYR A 220 8.12 -12.69 12.11
CA TYR A 220 7.42 -12.23 13.32
C TYR A 220 7.81 -10.79 13.70
N ALA A 221 9.10 -10.48 13.78
CA ALA A 221 9.60 -9.16 14.17
C ALA A 221 10.93 -8.83 13.46
N CYS A 222 11.22 -7.54 13.30
CA CYS A 222 12.50 -7.00 12.86
C CYS A 222 12.74 -5.71 13.64
N TYR A 223 13.82 -5.65 14.41
CA TYR A 223 14.13 -4.50 15.27
C TYR A 223 15.63 -4.43 15.54
N CYS A 224 16.10 -3.23 15.85
CA CYS A 224 17.45 -3.02 16.38
C CYS A 224 17.44 -3.22 17.89
N THR A 225 18.51 -3.83 18.42
CA THR A 225 18.71 -4.06 19.84
C THR A 225 20.12 -3.62 20.22
N ARG A 226 20.29 -3.09 21.44
CA ARG A 226 21.59 -2.69 22.00
C ARG A 226 22.08 -3.77 22.95
#